data_AF-A0A9F2WIR3-F1
#
_entry.id   AF-A0A9F2WIR3-F1
#
_cell.length_a   1.000
_cell.length_b   1.000
_cell.length_c   1.000
_cell.angle_alpha   90.00
_cell.angle_beta   90.00
_cell.angle_gamma   90.00
#
_symmetry.space_group_name_H-M   'P 1'
#
loop_
_entity.id
_entity.type
_entity.pdbx_description
1 polymer ?
#
loop_
_entity_poly.entity_id
_entity_poly.type
_entity_poly.pdbx_seq_one_letter_code
_entity_poly.pdbx_strand_id
1 'polypeptide(L)'
;MATSVANMEASDPPATAEMDYETPQSLNVVDESGRDFGTAFPLPKSSFRRVCPTSRLILALMVFCGTLILSVSILGIQGIQFSKNLQEARRGLQNFNKTVKLGVGSLKDKRNSTWWKLATLEKTLEQENDQLEKVKERTQSQLDIIERNTRTLHCELIEMQSNGSKSGCCPRGWLTFRSSCYWTTQSQETWEGAKRDCENKKSHLVIINSPNEKVFVNRNRRTRFTWIGLTDVTGNWKWVDGSLYVLDPKDWSEGQPDHWYGHGLGGGEDCVHIGDDGLWNDNHCSRMFGWVCEMELGI
;
A
#
# COMPACT_ATOMS: atom_id res chain seq x y z
N MET A 1 1.28 -9.03 -10.82
CA MET A 1 0.40 -9.33 -9.66
C MET A 1 0.74 -8.32 -8.58
N ALA A 2 -0.08 -7.29 -8.42
CA ALA A 2 0.18 -6.19 -7.49
C ALA A 2 -0.55 -6.45 -6.17
N THR A 3 0.20 -6.51 -5.07
CA THR A 3 -0.32 -6.64 -3.71
C THR A 3 -0.71 -5.28 -3.16
N SER A 4 -1.96 -5.20 -2.71
CA SER A 4 -2.57 -4.12 -1.93
C SER A 4 -1.81 -3.88 -0.62
N VAL A 5 -1.30 -2.67 -0.41
CA VAL A 5 -0.82 -2.19 0.89
C VAL A 5 -1.99 -1.51 1.60
N ALA A 6 -2.48 -2.14 2.67
CA ALA A 6 -3.46 -1.56 3.56
C ALA A 6 -2.76 -0.55 4.49
N ASN A 7 -3.25 0.69 4.47
CA ASN A 7 -2.93 1.73 5.44
C ASN A 7 -3.44 1.31 6.83
N MET A 8 -2.55 1.28 7.83
CA MET A 8 -2.94 1.30 9.24
C MET A 8 -2.77 2.71 9.78
N GLU A 9 -3.91 3.38 9.98
CA GLU A 9 -4.03 4.62 10.74
C GLU A 9 -3.52 4.44 12.17
N ALA A 10 -2.72 5.42 12.62
CA ALA A 10 -2.28 5.54 13.99
C ALA A 10 -3.45 6.08 14.84
N SER A 11 -3.93 5.28 15.78
CA SER A 11 -4.87 5.73 16.82
C SER A 11 -4.14 6.50 17.91
N ASP A 12 -4.60 7.72 18.18
CA ASP A 12 -4.16 8.59 19.27
C ASP A 12 -4.43 7.99 20.67
N PRO A 13 -3.57 8.24 21.68
CA PRO A 13 -3.87 7.95 23.07
C PRO A 13 -4.79 9.01 23.70
N PRO A 14 -5.56 8.65 24.75
CA PRO A 14 -6.75 9.39 25.15
C PRO A 14 -6.49 10.61 26.03
N ALA A 15 -7.51 11.48 26.02
CA ALA A 15 -7.63 12.72 26.77
C ALA A 15 -7.44 12.57 28.29
N THR A 16 -6.85 13.61 28.86
CA THR A 16 -6.72 13.89 30.30
C THR A 16 -8.10 13.97 30.97
N ALA A 17 -8.36 13.11 31.94
CA ALA A 17 -9.45 13.25 32.89
C ALA A 17 -8.98 14.03 34.12
N GLU A 18 -9.76 15.05 34.47
CA GLU A 18 -9.57 15.92 35.62
C GLU A 18 -9.69 15.17 36.96
N MET A 19 -9.04 15.77 37.95
CA MET A 19 -8.81 15.29 39.30
C MET A 19 -9.84 15.94 40.23
N ASP A 20 -10.84 15.18 40.67
CA ASP A 20 -11.73 15.58 41.77
C ASP A 20 -11.04 15.26 43.12
N TYR A 21 -10.60 16.31 43.82
CA TYR A 21 -10.17 16.24 45.22
C TYR A 21 -11.28 16.83 46.09
N GLU A 22 -11.90 15.98 46.92
CA GLU A 22 -12.79 16.43 47.98
C GLU A 22 -12.04 17.27 49.01
N THR A 23 -12.68 18.38 49.40
CA THR A 23 -12.23 19.35 50.39
C THR A 23 -12.66 18.91 51.80
N PRO A 24 -11.79 18.91 52.82
CA PRO A 24 -12.22 18.76 54.20
C PRO A 24 -12.90 20.02 54.72
N GLN A 25 -14.08 19.84 55.34
CA GLN A 25 -14.89 20.88 55.95
C GLN A 25 -14.13 21.67 57.02
N SER A 26 -14.20 23.00 56.92
CA SER A 26 -13.88 23.95 57.99
C SER A 26 -14.95 23.91 59.07
N LEU A 27 -14.58 23.54 60.30
CA LEU A 27 -15.44 23.72 61.47
C LEU A 27 -15.19 25.12 62.06
N ASN A 28 -16.19 25.99 61.93
CA ASN A 28 -16.19 27.34 62.48
C ASN A 28 -16.23 27.31 64.01
N VAL A 29 -15.31 28.04 64.64
CA VAL A 29 -15.42 28.49 66.02
C VAL A 29 -16.05 29.88 65.98
N VAL A 30 -17.24 30.01 66.56
CA VAL A 30 -17.85 31.30 66.92
C VAL A 30 -17.76 31.41 68.43
N ASP A 31 -17.07 32.45 68.89
CA ASP A 31 -17.18 32.97 70.25
C ASP A 31 -18.23 34.08 70.24
N GLU A 32 -19.20 34.04 71.14
CA GLU A 32 -19.78 35.24 71.70
C GLU A 32 -20.29 35.01 73.13
N SER A 33 -19.80 35.89 73.99
CA SER A 33 -20.06 36.05 75.42
C SER A 33 -21.52 36.27 75.82
N GLY A 34 -21.90 35.88 77.04
CA GLY A 34 -22.88 36.66 77.82
C GLY A 34 -23.76 35.94 78.86
N ARG A 35 -23.39 36.12 80.15
CA ARG A 35 -24.22 36.18 81.38
C ARG A 35 -24.68 34.89 82.11
N ASP A 36 -23.99 34.68 83.24
CA ASP A 36 -24.44 34.58 84.65
C ASP A 36 -25.91 34.22 85.00
N PHE A 37 -26.08 33.17 85.82
CA PHE A 37 -27.06 33.12 86.92
C PHE A 37 -26.63 32.02 87.92
N GLY A 38 -26.32 32.42 89.15
CA GLY A 38 -25.92 31.51 90.22
C GLY A 38 -27.06 30.68 90.80
N THR A 39 -26.69 29.62 91.52
CA THR A 39 -27.32 29.20 92.79
C THR A 39 -26.30 28.44 93.63
N ALA A 40 -26.38 28.62 94.95
CA ALA A 40 -25.42 28.15 95.92
C ALA A 40 -25.91 26.92 96.71
N PHE A 41 -24.93 26.20 97.27
CA PHE A 41 -24.93 25.26 98.41
C PHE A 41 -25.36 23.78 98.21
N PRO A 42 -24.89 22.83 99.05
CA PRO A 42 -23.76 22.86 100.02
C PRO A 42 -22.76 21.68 99.91
N LEU A 43 -21.61 21.87 100.57
CA LEU A 43 -20.51 20.93 100.83
C LEU A 43 -20.90 19.72 101.71
N PRO A 44 -20.13 18.61 101.62
CA PRO A 44 -19.81 17.81 102.79
C PRO A 44 -18.29 17.82 103.10
N LYS A 45 -18.05 18.23 104.35
CA LYS A 45 -16.98 17.93 105.31
C LYS A 45 -15.70 17.21 104.83
N SER A 46 -14.59 17.89 105.09
CA SER A 46 -13.21 17.41 105.16
C SER A 46 -13.04 16.18 106.06
N SER A 47 -12.16 15.26 105.64
CA SER A 47 -11.50 14.31 106.54
C SER A 47 -10.07 14.02 106.08
N PHE A 48 -9.13 14.55 106.85
CA PHE A 48 -7.81 13.99 107.15
C PHE A 48 -6.84 13.57 106.03
N ARG A 49 -5.84 14.44 105.84
CA ARG A 49 -4.42 14.17 106.12
C ARG A 49 -3.88 12.79 105.67
N ARG A 50 -3.14 12.79 104.55
CA ARG A 50 -1.89 12.02 104.44
C ARG A 50 -0.96 12.70 103.45
N VAL A 51 0.07 13.36 103.98
CA VAL A 51 1.24 13.76 103.22
C VAL A 51 1.85 12.47 102.66
N CYS A 52 1.75 12.26 101.34
CA CYS A 52 2.58 11.28 100.66
C CYS A 52 4.05 11.62 100.94
N PRO A 53 4.92 10.64 101.24
CA PRO A 53 6.34 10.90 101.33
C PRO A 53 6.79 11.25 99.91
N THR A 54 7.03 12.54 99.67
CA THR A 54 7.48 13.12 98.39
C THR A 54 8.56 12.26 97.72
N SER A 55 9.42 11.62 98.51
CA SER A 55 10.46 10.67 98.07
C SER A 55 9.97 9.49 97.22
N ARG A 56 8.84 8.82 97.52
CA ARG A 56 8.39 7.65 96.74
C ARG A 56 7.80 8.04 95.38
N LEU A 57 7.12 9.18 95.32
CA LEU A 57 6.61 9.76 94.07
C LEU A 57 7.78 10.21 93.18
N ILE A 58 8.80 10.84 93.78
CA ILE A 58 10.03 11.24 93.09
C ILE A 58 10.75 10.02 92.52
N LEU A 59 10.87 8.92 93.27
CA LEU A 59 11.49 7.68 92.77
C LEU A 59 10.74 7.07 91.58
N ALA A 60 9.40 7.02 91.64
CA ALA A 60 8.59 6.54 90.53
C ALA A 60 8.71 7.43 89.28
N LEU A 61 8.75 8.76 89.46
CA LEU A 61 8.96 9.73 88.38
C LEU A 61 10.37 9.60 87.77
N MET A 62 11.40 9.39 88.58
CA MET A 62 12.77 9.18 88.12
C MET A 62 12.90 7.90 87.29
N VAL A 63 12.26 6.82 87.70
CA VAL A 63 12.22 5.56 86.94
C VAL A 63 11.44 5.74 85.63
N PHE A 64 10.26 6.37 85.68
CA PHE A 64 9.47 6.65 84.48
C PHE A 64 10.23 7.51 83.48
N CYS A 65 10.86 8.60 83.94
CA CYS A 65 11.76 9.42 83.13
C CYS A 65 12.92 8.61 82.56
N GLY A 66 13.56 7.73 83.34
CA GLY A 66 14.63 6.86 82.86
C GLY A 66 14.17 5.92 81.73
N THR A 67 13.00 5.29 81.89
CA THR A 67 12.43 4.41 80.84
C THR A 67 12.04 5.18 79.58
N LEU A 68 11.48 6.38 79.73
CA LEU A 68 11.18 7.29 78.63
C LEU A 68 12.46 7.66 77.87
N ILE A 69 13.51 8.06 78.57
CA ILE A 69 14.80 8.43 77.97
C ILE A 69 15.40 7.26 77.18
N LEU A 70 15.36 6.05 77.72
CA LEU A 70 15.84 4.85 77.02
C LEU A 70 15.01 4.55 75.77
N SER A 71 13.68 4.65 75.86
CA SER A 71 12.79 4.43 74.71
C SER A 71 13.03 5.45 73.59
N VAL A 72 13.19 6.73 73.93
CA VAL A 72 13.48 7.81 72.99
C VAL A 72 14.85 7.59 72.35
N SER A 73 15.84 7.14 73.13
CA SER A 73 17.18 6.84 72.62
C SER A 73 17.18 5.67 71.63
N ILE A 74 16.43 4.59 71.93
CA ILE A 74 16.30 3.42 71.03
C ILE A 74 15.59 3.82 69.73
N LEU A 75 14.50 4.57 69.82
CA LEU A 75 13.79 5.10 68.64
C LEU A 75 14.68 6.03 67.82
N GLY A 76 15.51 6.84 68.48
CA GLY A 76 16.53 7.68 67.83
C GLY A 76 17.57 6.86 67.06
N ILE A 77 18.12 5.80 67.66
CA ILE A 77 19.08 4.89 67.02
C ILE A 77 18.45 4.18 65.82
N GLN A 78 17.22 3.65 65.98
CA GLN A 78 16.47 3.01 64.89
C GLN A 78 16.19 3.99 63.74
N GLY A 79 15.84 5.24 64.05
CA GLY A 79 15.67 6.30 63.06
C GLY A 79 16.95 6.62 62.28
N ILE A 80 18.10 6.66 62.96
CA ILE A 80 19.40 6.87 62.32
C ILE A 80 19.77 5.68 61.42
N GLN A 81 19.53 4.44 61.86
CA GLN A 81 19.78 3.23 61.06
C GLN A 81 18.91 3.21 59.80
N PHE A 82 17.62 3.51 59.95
CA PHE A 82 16.69 3.60 58.83
C PHE A 82 17.09 4.70 57.83
N SER A 83 17.51 5.87 58.33
CA SER A 83 18.03 6.97 57.50
C SER A 83 19.25 6.55 56.67
N LYS A 84 20.21 5.82 57.26
CA LYS A 84 21.37 5.28 56.54
C LYS A 84 20.97 4.29 55.45
N ASN A 85 20.10 3.33 55.76
CA ASN A 85 19.59 2.35 54.79
C ASN A 85 18.85 3.05 53.63
N LEU A 86 18.06 4.08 53.93
CA LEU A 86 17.33 4.85 52.92
C LEU A 86 18.28 5.65 52.02
N GLN A 87 19.38 6.18 52.55
CA GLN A 87 20.43 6.83 51.77
C GLN A 87 21.21 5.86 50.87
N GLU A 88 21.47 4.64 51.35
CA GLU A 88 22.09 3.58 50.55
C GLU A 88 21.18 3.11 49.42
N ALA A 89 19.90 2.88 49.71
CA ALA A 89 18.88 2.59 48.70
C ALA A 89 18.79 3.71 47.65
N ARG A 90 18.80 4.98 48.09
CA ARG A 90 18.81 6.13 47.17
C ARG A 90 20.04 6.17 46.27
N ARG A 91 21.24 5.90 46.81
CA ARG A 91 22.48 5.79 46.03
C ARG A 91 22.42 4.62 45.04
N GLY A 92 21.90 3.47 45.46
CA GLY A 92 21.67 2.32 44.60
C GLY A 92 20.75 2.65 43.43
N LEU A 93 19.63 3.33 43.71
CA LEU A 93 18.68 3.76 42.69
C LEU A 93 19.26 4.79 41.73
N GLN A 94 20.11 5.72 42.22
CA GLN A 94 20.83 6.67 41.36
C GLN A 94 21.84 5.98 40.44
N ASN A 95 22.59 5.01 40.97
CA ASN A 95 23.54 4.23 40.18
C ASN A 95 22.81 3.36 39.16
N PHE A 96 21.72 2.71 39.55
CA PHE A 96 20.85 1.95 38.66
C PHE A 96 20.28 2.84 37.55
N ASN A 97 19.75 4.01 37.88
CA ASN A 97 19.23 4.98 36.89
C ASN A 97 20.32 5.38 35.88
N LYS A 98 21.57 5.60 36.32
CA LYS A 98 22.70 5.86 35.42
C LYS A 98 22.97 4.68 34.50
N THR A 99 23.06 3.46 35.05
CA THR A 99 23.31 2.24 34.26
C THR A 99 22.23 2.01 33.21
N VAL A 100 20.96 2.15 33.61
CA VAL A 100 19.81 2.02 32.70
C VAL A 100 19.87 3.09 31.61
N LYS A 101 20.13 4.35 31.96
CA LYS A 101 20.23 5.44 30.98
C LYS A 101 21.35 5.19 29.94
N LEU A 102 22.49 4.67 30.37
CA LEU A 102 23.59 4.31 29.48
C LEU A 102 23.22 3.13 28.57
N GLY A 103 22.61 2.07 29.12
CA GLY A 103 22.16 0.93 28.34
C GLY A 103 21.13 1.30 27.28
N VAL A 104 20.14 2.13 27.65
CA VAL A 104 19.14 2.67 26.73
C VAL A 104 19.79 3.54 25.65
N GLY A 105 20.77 4.37 26.00
CA GLY A 105 21.55 5.16 25.03
C GLY A 105 22.26 4.28 24.01
N SER A 106 23.00 3.26 24.46
CA SER A 106 23.71 2.33 23.59
C SER A 106 22.77 1.55 22.66
N LEU A 107 21.60 1.11 23.16
CA LEU A 107 20.58 0.46 22.34
C LEU A 107 19.99 1.41 21.29
N LYS A 108 19.76 2.68 21.66
CA LYS A 108 19.29 3.71 20.73
C LYS A 108 20.31 3.94 19.61
N ASP A 109 21.59 4.01 19.94
CA ASP A 109 22.68 4.19 18.97
C ASP A 109 22.79 2.99 18.03
N LYS A 110 22.74 1.77 18.58
CA LYS A 110 22.76 0.54 17.78
C LYS A 110 21.56 0.45 16.85
N ARG A 111 20.36 0.78 17.35
CA ARG A 111 19.13 0.84 16.55
C ARG A 111 19.28 1.84 15.40
N ASN A 112 19.77 3.04 15.68
CA ASN A 112 19.96 4.06 14.65
C ASN A 112 21.01 3.60 13.61
N SER A 113 22.11 2.97 14.05
CA SER A 113 23.12 2.39 13.15
C SER A 113 22.53 1.31 12.24
N THR A 114 21.74 0.39 12.79
CA THR A 114 21.06 -0.65 12.00
C THR A 114 20.06 -0.05 11.02
N TRP A 115 19.30 0.96 11.46
CA TRP A 115 18.36 1.67 10.60
C TRP A 115 19.06 2.32 9.39
N TRP A 116 20.19 3.01 9.59
CA TRP A 116 20.97 3.57 8.49
C TRP A 116 21.49 2.51 7.51
N LYS A 117 21.92 1.36 8.02
CA LYS A 117 22.36 0.23 7.18
C LYS A 117 21.22 -0.32 6.34
N LEU A 118 20.03 -0.50 6.93
CA LEU A 118 18.84 -0.97 6.23
C LEU A 118 18.41 0.01 5.15
N ALA A 119 18.32 1.31 5.47
CA ALA A 119 17.96 2.35 4.49
C ALA A 119 18.98 2.42 3.33
N THR A 120 20.26 2.23 3.62
CA THR A 120 21.31 2.19 2.58
C THR A 120 21.15 0.95 1.69
N LEU A 121 20.92 -0.21 2.30
CA LEU A 121 20.75 -1.46 1.56
C LEU A 121 19.51 -1.43 0.67
N GLU A 122 18.40 -0.91 1.18
CA GLU A 122 17.14 -0.72 0.43
C GLU A 122 17.37 0.15 -0.80
N LYS A 123 18.04 1.30 -0.63
CA LYS A 123 18.38 2.18 -1.75
C LYS A 123 19.30 1.52 -2.78
N THR A 124 20.30 0.76 -2.33
CA THR A 124 21.18 0.02 -3.25
C THR A 124 20.40 -1.03 -4.04
N LEU A 125 19.49 -1.75 -3.39
CA LEU A 125 18.64 -2.76 -4.04
C LEU A 125 17.74 -2.11 -5.10
N GLU A 126 17.10 -0.98 -4.79
CA GLU A 126 16.30 -0.21 -5.75
C GLU A 126 17.15 0.24 -6.94
N GLN A 127 18.36 0.73 -6.68
CA GLN A 127 19.27 1.17 -7.73
C GLN A 127 19.70 0.00 -8.63
N GLU A 128 20.09 -1.14 -8.07
CA GLU A 128 20.45 -2.33 -8.85
C GLU A 128 19.27 -2.83 -9.69
N ASN A 129 18.05 -2.81 -9.13
CA ASN A 129 16.85 -3.22 -9.86
C ASN A 129 16.54 -2.29 -11.05
N ASP A 130 16.68 -0.97 -10.89
CA ASP A 130 16.56 0.00 -11.99
C ASP A 130 17.62 -0.21 -13.07
N GLN A 131 18.87 -0.49 -12.68
CA GLN A 131 19.93 -0.82 -13.65
C GLN A 131 19.60 -2.10 -14.42
N LEU A 132 19.08 -3.12 -13.76
CA LEU A 132 18.74 -4.39 -14.40
C LEU A 132 17.64 -4.23 -15.45
N GLU A 133 16.58 -3.48 -15.15
CA GLU A 133 15.51 -3.24 -16.11
C GLU A 133 16.01 -2.45 -17.33
N LYS A 134 16.87 -1.44 -17.13
CA LYS A 134 17.49 -0.70 -18.26
C LYS A 134 18.35 -1.61 -19.14
N VAL A 135 19.13 -2.52 -18.55
CA VAL A 135 19.93 -3.49 -19.31
C VAL A 135 19.03 -4.46 -20.08
N LYS A 136 17.93 -4.91 -19.47
CA LYS A 136 16.94 -5.79 -20.10
C LYS A 136 16.27 -5.12 -21.29
N GLU A 137 15.79 -3.88 -21.14
CA GLU A 137 15.20 -3.10 -22.22
C GLU A 137 16.19 -2.89 -23.38
N ARG A 138 17.43 -2.51 -23.08
CA ARG A 138 18.47 -2.33 -24.09
C ARG A 138 18.78 -3.64 -24.81
N THR A 139 18.87 -4.75 -24.09
CA THR A 139 19.11 -6.07 -24.68
C THR A 139 17.95 -6.51 -25.57
N GLN A 140 16.71 -6.31 -25.12
CA GLN A 140 15.52 -6.64 -25.91
C GLN A 140 15.46 -5.82 -27.20
N SER A 141 15.73 -4.52 -27.13
CA SER A 141 15.79 -3.64 -28.29
C SER A 141 16.83 -4.11 -29.31
N GLN A 142 18.02 -4.53 -28.85
CA GLN A 142 19.05 -5.08 -29.74
C GLN A 142 18.62 -6.38 -30.41
N LEU A 143 17.95 -7.28 -29.67
CA LEU A 143 17.40 -8.52 -30.23
C LEU A 143 16.36 -8.24 -31.32
N ASP A 144 15.46 -7.28 -31.09
CA ASP A 144 14.43 -6.93 -32.06
C ASP A 144 15.01 -6.37 -33.37
N ILE A 145 16.13 -5.65 -33.29
CA ILE A 145 16.85 -5.14 -34.49
C ILE A 145 17.51 -6.30 -35.24
N ILE A 146 18.21 -7.19 -34.53
CA ILE A 146 18.88 -8.34 -35.14
C ILE A 146 17.86 -9.24 -35.82
N GLU A 147 16.71 -9.47 -35.19
CA GLU A 147 15.61 -10.26 -35.74
C GLU A 147 15.07 -9.65 -37.04
N ARG A 148 14.82 -8.33 -37.04
CA ARG A 148 14.36 -7.60 -38.25
C ARG A 148 15.37 -7.63 -39.38
N ASN A 149 16.64 -7.37 -39.09
CA ASN A 149 17.69 -7.41 -40.11
C ASN A 149 17.87 -8.83 -40.66
N THR A 150 17.81 -9.85 -39.81
CA THR A 150 17.90 -11.25 -40.24
C THR A 150 16.73 -11.62 -41.15
N ARG A 151 15.51 -11.18 -40.84
CA ARG A 151 14.34 -11.34 -41.71
C ARG A 151 14.56 -10.63 -43.04
N THR A 152 14.98 -9.37 -43.02
CA THR A 152 15.23 -8.57 -44.24
C THR A 152 16.25 -9.24 -45.14
N LEU A 153 17.41 -9.60 -44.60
CA LEU A 153 18.47 -10.30 -45.34
C LEU A 153 18.00 -11.66 -45.88
N HIS A 154 17.21 -12.40 -45.11
CA HIS A 154 16.64 -13.67 -45.55
C HIS A 154 15.69 -13.48 -46.74
N CYS A 155 14.92 -12.39 -46.71
CA CYS A 155 13.98 -12.02 -47.75
C CYS A 155 14.69 -11.57 -49.03
N GLU A 156 15.66 -10.67 -48.93
CA GLU A 156 16.52 -10.25 -50.04
C GLU A 156 17.21 -11.46 -50.69
N LEU A 157 17.70 -12.41 -49.88
CA LEU A 157 18.32 -13.63 -50.38
C LEU A 157 17.35 -14.49 -51.21
N ILE A 158 16.10 -14.63 -50.77
CA ILE A 158 15.07 -15.39 -51.50
C ILE A 158 14.69 -14.69 -52.82
N GLU A 159 14.60 -13.35 -52.82
CA GLU A 159 14.35 -12.59 -54.04
C GLU A 159 15.47 -12.77 -55.05
N MET A 160 16.73 -12.69 -54.61
CA MET A 160 17.91 -12.93 -55.45
C MET A 160 17.94 -14.36 -56.02
N GLN A 161 17.58 -15.37 -55.22
CA GLN A 161 17.59 -16.78 -55.65
C GLN A 161 16.44 -17.15 -56.59
N SER A 162 15.29 -16.48 -56.47
CA SER A 162 14.10 -16.79 -57.27
C SER A 162 14.06 -16.07 -58.63
N ASN A 163 15.09 -15.27 -58.95
CA ASN A 163 15.20 -14.48 -60.18
C ASN A 163 13.94 -13.63 -60.43
N GLY A 164 13.31 -13.14 -59.35
CA GLY A 164 12.08 -12.33 -59.37
C GLY A 164 10.77 -13.11 -59.59
N SER A 165 10.78 -14.45 -59.60
CA SER A 165 9.61 -15.25 -59.98
C SER A 165 8.70 -15.69 -58.81
N LYS A 166 9.11 -15.54 -57.55
CA LYS A 166 8.25 -15.80 -56.38
C LYS A 166 8.41 -14.68 -55.35
N SER A 167 7.36 -13.87 -55.21
CA SER A 167 7.25 -12.87 -54.13
C SER A 167 6.78 -13.55 -52.85
N GLY A 168 7.54 -13.38 -51.77
CA GLY A 168 7.12 -13.89 -50.47
C GLY A 168 8.14 -13.72 -49.37
N CYS A 169 8.42 -12.48 -48.99
CA CYS A 169 9.21 -12.11 -47.81
C CYS A 169 8.50 -12.41 -46.47
N CYS A 170 7.32 -13.03 -46.54
CA CYS A 170 6.51 -13.31 -45.38
C CYS A 170 6.90 -14.64 -44.72
N PRO A 171 6.82 -14.74 -43.37
CA PRO A 171 7.06 -16.00 -42.69
C PRO A 171 6.19 -17.13 -43.24
N ARG A 172 6.65 -18.37 -43.14
CA ARG A 172 5.91 -19.53 -43.66
C ARG A 172 4.47 -19.54 -43.12
N GLY A 173 3.50 -19.63 -44.03
CA GLY A 173 2.07 -19.64 -43.71
C GLY A 173 1.40 -18.27 -43.68
N TRP A 174 2.17 -17.19 -43.83
CA TRP A 174 1.65 -15.84 -44.04
C TRP A 174 1.47 -15.57 -45.54
N LEU A 175 0.44 -14.80 -45.87
CA LEU A 175 0.15 -14.35 -47.22
C LEU A 175 0.81 -12.99 -47.46
N THR A 176 1.42 -12.79 -48.62
CA THR A 176 1.99 -11.49 -49.00
C THR A 176 0.97 -10.68 -49.79
N PHE A 177 0.78 -9.42 -49.39
CA PHE A 177 0.09 -8.44 -50.21
C PHE A 177 0.79 -7.09 -50.07
N ARG A 178 1.34 -6.60 -51.19
CA ARG A 178 2.20 -5.40 -51.23
C ARG A 178 3.34 -5.51 -50.21
N SER A 179 3.51 -4.50 -49.37
CA SER A 179 4.55 -4.39 -48.35
C SER A 179 4.16 -5.00 -46.99
N SER A 180 3.08 -5.80 -46.94
CA SER A 180 2.59 -6.40 -45.70
C SER A 180 2.42 -7.92 -45.82
N CYS A 181 2.51 -8.58 -44.67
CA CYS A 181 2.28 -10.00 -44.46
C CYS A 181 1.02 -10.21 -43.64
N TYR A 182 0.17 -11.15 -44.05
CA TYR A 182 -1.12 -11.41 -43.42
C TYR A 182 -1.24 -12.85 -42.93
N TRP A 183 -1.65 -13.03 -41.68
CA TRP A 183 -1.96 -14.33 -41.10
C TRP A 183 -3.47 -14.49 -40.98
N THR A 184 -4.00 -15.58 -41.52
CA THR A 184 -5.44 -15.87 -41.48
C THR A 184 -5.67 -17.22 -40.81
N THR A 185 -6.61 -17.25 -39.85
CA THR A 185 -6.88 -18.43 -39.02
C THR A 185 -8.35 -18.87 -39.11
N GLN A 186 -8.60 -20.15 -38.83
CA GLN A 186 -9.95 -20.70 -38.63
C GLN A 186 -10.38 -20.69 -37.15
N SER A 187 -9.44 -20.47 -36.23
CA SER A 187 -9.73 -20.31 -34.81
C SER A 187 -10.59 -19.07 -34.56
N GLN A 188 -11.25 -19.04 -33.41
CA GLN A 188 -12.07 -17.90 -32.99
C GLN A 188 -11.64 -17.44 -31.60
N GLU A 189 -11.62 -16.13 -31.40
CA GLU A 189 -11.27 -15.49 -30.13
C GLU A 189 -12.07 -14.20 -29.92
N THR A 190 -12.09 -13.74 -28.67
CA THR A 190 -12.50 -12.36 -28.34
C THR A 190 -11.62 -11.35 -29.08
N TRP A 191 -12.10 -10.13 -29.30
CA TRP A 191 -11.29 -9.12 -30.01
C TRP A 191 -9.94 -8.88 -29.32
N GLU A 192 -9.95 -8.78 -27.99
CA GLU A 192 -8.75 -8.61 -27.17
C GLU A 192 -7.85 -9.87 -27.18
N GLY A 193 -8.44 -11.07 -27.23
CA GLY A 193 -7.69 -12.32 -27.42
C GLY A 193 -6.99 -12.39 -28.78
N ALA A 194 -7.69 -11.99 -29.84
CA ALA A 194 -7.17 -11.92 -31.20
C ALA A 194 -6.05 -10.88 -31.34
N LYS A 195 -6.22 -9.69 -30.74
CA LYS A 195 -5.19 -8.66 -30.65
C LYS A 195 -3.91 -9.22 -30.01
N ARG A 196 -4.03 -9.87 -28.87
CA ARG A 196 -2.91 -10.50 -28.17
C ARG A 196 -2.23 -11.60 -28.99
N ASP A 197 -2.99 -12.42 -29.72
CA ASP A 197 -2.41 -13.43 -30.61
C ASP A 197 -1.57 -12.79 -31.72
N CYS A 198 -2.04 -11.70 -32.33
CA CYS A 198 -1.25 -10.96 -33.31
C CYS A 198 0.01 -10.35 -32.71
N GLU A 199 -0.08 -9.73 -31.53
CA GLU A 199 1.07 -9.16 -30.82
C GLU A 199 2.12 -10.22 -30.50
N ASN A 200 1.69 -11.42 -30.08
CA ASN A 200 2.57 -12.56 -29.84
C ASN A 200 3.31 -13.02 -31.11
N LYS A 201 2.73 -12.79 -32.29
CA LYS A 201 3.37 -13.03 -33.60
C LYS A 201 4.20 -11.84 -34.10
N LYS A 202 4.43 -10.82 -33.26
CA LYS A 202 5.13 -9.58 -33.64
C LYS A 202 4.42 -8.84 -34.78
N SER A 203 3.09 -8.85 -34.73
CA SER A 203 2.17 -8.28 -35.71
C SER A 203 1.02 -7.57 -34.98
N HIS A 204 0.08 -6.96 -35.70
CA HIS A 204 -1.13 -6.37 -35.13
C HIS A 204 -2.37 -6.93 -35.81
N LEU A 205 -3.57 -6.72 -35.25
CA LEU A 205 -4.80 -6.96 -36.01
C LEU A 205 -4.78 -6.09 -37.26
N VAL A 206 -5.27 -6.62 -38.38
CA VAL A 206 -5.17 -5.95 -39.69
C VAL A 206 -5.75 -4.53 -39.67
N ILE A 207 -5.01 -3.60 -40.26
CA ILE A 207 -5.41 -2.20 -40.45
C ILE A 207 -5.72 -2.03 -41.93
N ILE A 208 -6.97 -1.72 -42.28
CA ILE A 208 -7.37 -1.62 -43.68
C ILE A 208 -7.14 -0.20 -44.17
N ASN A 209 -6.05 0.00 -44.91
CA ASN A 209 -5.59 1.30 -45.40
C ASN A 209 -6.02 1.59 -46.85
N SER A 210 -6.57 0.60 -47.58
CA SER A 210 -7.00 0.81 -48.96
C SER A 210 -8.13 -0.13 -49.41
N PRO A 211 -8.91 0.25 -50.44
CA PRO A 211 -9.94 -0.63 -51.02
C PRO A 211 -9.38 -1.97 -51.54
N ASN A 212 -8.17 -1.95 -52.11
CA ASN A 212 -7.53 -3.17 -52.62
C ASN A 212 -7.14 -4.13 -51.48
N GLU A 213 -6.69 -3.58 -50.35
CA GLU A 213 -6.42 -4.35 -49.15
C GLU A 213 -7.70 -4.92 -48.55
N LYS A 214 -8.79 -4.13 -48.49
CA LYS A 214 -10.10 -4.63 -48.07
C LYS A 214 -10.54 -5.85 -48.89
N VAL A 215 -10.39 -5.78 -50.21
CA VAL A 215 -10.70 -6.90 -51.12
C VAL A 215 -9.78 -8.10 -50.86
N PHE A 216 -8.49 -7.86 -50.66
CA PHE A 216 -7.53 -8.91 -50.35
C PHE A 216 -7.87 -9.64 -49.04
N VAL A 217 -8.15 -8.89 -47.96
CA VAL A 217 -8.53 -9.45 -46.66
C VAL A 217 -9.84 -10.24 -46.77
N ASN A 218 -10.86 -9.68 -47.42
CA ASN A 218 -12.15 -10.34 -47.65
C ASN A 218 -12.03 -11.67 -48.42
N ARG A 219 -11.14 -11.72 -49.41
CA ARG A 219 -10.90 -12.92 -50.21
C ARG A 219 -10.15 -14.02 -49.46
N ASN A 220 -9.30 -13.65 -48.50
CA ASN A 220 -8.36 -14.58 -47.85
C ASN A 220 -8.71 -14.91 -46.39
N ARG A 221 -9.67 -14.23 -45.76
CA ARG A 221 -10.20 -14.61 -44.45
C ARG A 221 -10.73 -16.04 -44.49
N ARG A 222 -10.59 -16.76 -43.37
CA ARG A 222 -10.96 -18.18 -43.26
C ARG A 222 -12.20 -18.42 -42.41
N THR A 223 -12.81 -17.35 -41.90
CA THR A 223 -14.06 -17.37 -41.14
C THR A 223 -15.06 -16.39 -41.76
N ARG A 224 -16.34 -16.63 -41.46
CA ARG A 224 -17.47 -15.79 -41.88
C ARG A 224 -17.44 -14.41 -41.22
N PHE A 225 -17.34 -14.40 -39.88
CA PHE A 225 -17.11 -13.20 -39.10
C PHE A 225 -15.64 -13.12 -38.70
N THR A 226 -15.03 -11.95 -38.92
CA THR A 226 -13.58 -11.79 -38.77
C THR A 226 -13.25 -10.43 -38.16
N TRP A 227 -12.66 -10.42 -36.96
CA TRP A 227 -12.14 -9.22 -36.31
C TRP A 227 -11.06 -8.54 -37.15
N ILE A 228 -11.12 -7.20 -37.16
CA ILE A 228 -10.08 -6.31 -37.68
C ILE A 228 -9.58 -5.38 -36.58
N GLY A 229 -8.51 -4.65 -36.83
CA GLY A 229 -7.85 -3.81 -35.85
C GLY A 229 -8.57 -2.50 -35.53
N LEU A 230 -9.90 -2.41 -35.67
CA LEU A 230 -10.68 -1.19 -35.46
C LEU A 230 -11.59 -1.34 -34.24
N THR A 231 -11.57 -0.35 -33.35
CA THR A 231 -12.38 -0.29 -32.12
C THR A 231 -12.66 1.15 -31.70
N ASP A 232 -13.75 1.39 -30.98
CA ASP A 232 -14.08 2.68 -30.38
C ASP A 232 -14.27 2.63 -28.85
N VAL A 233 -13.71 1.62 -28.16
CA VAL A 233 -13.72 1.51 -26.67
C VAL A 233 -13.26 2.79 -25.96
N THR A 234 -12.46 3.64 -26.63
CA THR A 234 -12.01 4.95 -26.09
C THR A 234 -12.91 6.14 -26.46
N GLY A 235 -14.11 5.89 -26.98
CA GLY A 235 -15.11 6.87 -27.43
C GLY A 235 -14.93 7.40 -28.85
N ASN A 236 -13.91 6.96 -29.59
CA ASN A 236 -13.70 7.28 -31.01
C ASN A 236 -13.11 6.07 -31.73
N TRP A 237 -13.51 5.85 -32.98
CA TRP A 237 -12.96 4.81 -33.85
C TRP A 237 -11.45 4.99 -34.06
N LYS A 238 -10.68 4.00 -33.62
CA LYS A 238 -9.23 3.96 -33.71
C LYS A 238 -8.76 2.60 -34.20
N TRP A 239 -7.74 2.65 -35.05
CA TRP A 239 -6.96 1.47 -35.37
C TRP A 239 -6.05 1.08 -34.21
N VAL A 240 -5.60 -0.17 -34.19
CA VAL A 240 -4.70 -0.72 -33.15
C VAL A 240 -3.33 -0.05 -33.09
N ASP A 241 -2.93 0.69 -34.13
CA ASP A 241 -1.73 1.55 -34.14
C ASP A 241 -1.96 2.94 -33.49
N GLY A 242 -3.21 3.23 -33.10
CA GLY A 242 -3.63 4.49 -32.49
C GLY A 242 -4.10 5.55 -33.49
N SER A 243 -4.03 5.30 -34.79
CA SER A 243 -4.53 6.24 -35.81
C SER A 243 -6.06 6.34 -35.75
N LEU A 244 -6.59 7.55 -35.98
CA LEU A 244 -8.03 7.80 -36.00
C LEU A 244 -8.63 7.32 -37.32
N TYR A 245 -9.74 6.60 -37.23
CA TYR A 245 -10.56 6.26 -38.39
C TYR A 245 -11.64 7.32 -38.60
N VAL A 246 -11.81 7.76 -39.85
CA VAL A 246 -12.91 8.62 -40.27
C VAL A 246 -13.97 7.74 -40.91
N LEU A 247 -15.18 7.79 -40.37
CA LEU A 247 -16.29 6.95 -40.81
C LEU A 247 -16.59 7.17 -42.30
N ASP A 248 -16.44 6.11 -43.10
CA ASP A 248 -16.89 6.04 -44.49
C ASP A 248 -18.06 5.05 -44.59
N PRO A 249 -19.29 5.49 -44.91
CA PRO A 249 -20.45 4.60 -45.03
C PRO A 249 -20.27 3.46 -46.04
N LYS A 250 -19.33 3.55 -46.97
CA LYS A 250 -19.01 2.45 -47.91
C LYS A 250 -18.32 1.28 -47.23
N ASP A 251 -17.81 1.49 -46.03
CA ASP A 251 -17.13 0.44 -45.30
C ASP A 251 -18.04 -0.49 -44.53
N TRP A 252 -19.18 0.04 -44.08
CA TRP A 252 -20.09 -0.56 -43.12
C TRP A 252 -21.29 -1.21 -43.80
N SER A 253 -21.83 -2.25 -43.16
CA SER A 253 -23.10 -2.84 -43.55
C SER A 253 -24.24 -1.82 -43.39
N GLU A 254 -25.36 -2.04 -44.06
CA GLU A 254 -26.51 -1.15 -43.96
C GLU A 254 -26.98 -1.04 -42.50
N GLY A 255 -27.04 0.19 -41.99
CA GLY A 255 -27.43 0.48 -40.60
C GLY A 255 -26.27 0.53 -39.60
N GLN A 256 -25.03 0.25 -40.01
CA GLN A 256 -23.87 0.17 -39.12
C GLN A 256 -22.93 1.40 -39.24
N PRO A 257 -22.14 1.74 -38.20
CA PRO A 257 -22.21 1.17 -36.85
C PRO A 257 -23.43 1.66 -36.05
N ASP A 258 -24.03 0.81 -35.22
CA ASP A 258 -25.24 1.12 -34.46
C ASP A 258 -25.09 1.09 -32.93
N HIS A 259 -23.93 0.65 -32.43
CA HIS A 259 -23.62 0.51 -31.01
C HIS A 259 -24.75 -0.19 -30.23
N TRP A 260 -25.26 -1.29 -30.78
CA TRP A 260 -26.49 -1.93 -30.33
C TRP A 260 -26.41 -2.50 -28.90
N TYR A 261 -27.38 -2.15 -28.04
CA TYR A 261 -27.44 -2.65 -26.65
C TYR A 261 -28.29 -3.91 -26.46
N GLY A 262 -29.00 -4.36 -27.49
CA GLY A 262 -30.05 -5.39 -27.37
C GLY A 262 -29.54 -6.82 -27.25
N HIS A 263 -28.23 -7.07 -27.31
CA HIS A 263 -27.64 -8.41 -27.19
C HIS A 263 -27.60 -8.95 -25.76
N GLY A 264 -27.83 -8.13 -24.73
CA GLY A 264 -27.92 -8.58 -23.33
C GLY A 264 -26.60 -8.99 -22.68
N LEU A 265 -25.45 -8.54 -23.22
CA LEU A 265 -24.11 -8.83 -22.68
C LEU A 265 -23.57 -7.70 -21.77
N GLY A 266 -24.35 -6.62 -21.64
CA GLY A 266 -23.93 -5.38 -20.97
C GLY A 266 -23.09 -4.49 -21.90
N GLY A 267 -23.25 -3.17 -21.82
CA GLY A 267 -22.62 -2.25 -22.76
C GLY A 267 -23.24 -2.31 -24.17
N GLY A 268 -22.65 -1.54 -25.09
CA GLY A 268 -22.96 -1.57 -26.52
C GLY A 268 -21.91 -2.37 -27.30
N GLU A 269 -21.74 -2.03 -28.57
CA GLU A 269 -20.83 -2.71 -29.49
C GLU A 269 -19.65 -1.79 -29.82
N ASP A 270 -18.42 -2.26 -29.54
CA ASP A 270 -17.22 -1.40 -29.59
C ASP A 270 -16.06 -1.95 -30.47
N CYS A 271 -16.23 -3.13 -31.06
CA CYS A 271 -15.17 -3.83 -31.80
C CYS A 271 -15.65 -4.20 -33.20
N VAL A 272 -14.84 -3.94 -34.23
CA VAL A 272 -15.29 -4.11 -35.62
C VAL A 272 -14.89 -5.47 -36.17
N HIS A 273 -15.84 -6.16 -36.78
CA HIS A 273 -15.58 -7.31 -37.64
C HIS A 273 -16.08 -7.08 -39.06
N ILE A 274 -15.53 -7.87 -39.98
CA ILE A 274 -16.08 -8.04 -41.32
C ILE A 274 -17.24 -9.05 -41.23
N GLY A 275 -18.41 -8.68 -41.76
CA GLY A 275 -19.62 -9.50 -41.88
C GLY A 275 -19.60 -10.44 -43.09
N ASP A 276 -20.65 -11.24 -43.26
CA ASP A 276 -20.77 -12.19 -44.38
C ASP A 276 -20.81 -11.49 -45.75
N ASP A 277 -21.33 -10.26 -45.80
CA ASP A 277 -21.39 -9.38 -46.98
C ASP A 277 -20.02 -8.75 -47.33
N GLY A 278 -19.01 -8.92 -46.47
CA GLY A 278 -17.68 -8.34 -46.64
C GLY A 278 -17.58 -6.87 -46.20
N LEU A 279 -18.65 -6.31 -45.65
CA LEU A 279 -18.71 -4.99 -45.04
C LEU A 279 -18.54 -5.09 -43.52
N TRP A 280 -18.44 -3.95 -42.85
CA TRP A 280 -18.10 -3.89 -41.43
C TRP A 280 -19.32 -3.75 -40.53
N ASN A 281 -19.21 -4.33 -39.34
CA ASN A 281 -20.20 -4.25 -38.28
C ASN A 281 -19.45 -4.12 -36.95
N ASP A 282 -19.86 -3.19 -36.09
CA ASP A 282 -19.43 -3.16 -34.70
C ASP A 282 -20.17 -4.27 -33.95
N ASN A 283 -19.45 -5.02 -33.13
CA ASN A 283 -20.06 -6.03 -32.29
C ASN A 283 -19.47 -6.01 -30.89
N HIS A 284 -20.19 -6.59 -29.95
CA HIS A 284 -19.71 -6.73 -28.58
C HIS A 284 -18.36 -7.47 -28.55
N CYS A 285 -17.32 -6.83 -28.01
CA CYS A 285 -15.92 -7.28 -28.09
C CYS A 285 -15.66 -8.69 -27.51
N SER A 286 -16.56 -9.18 -26.65
CA SER A 286 -16.47 -10.53 -26.06
C SER A 286 -16.93 -11.66 -26.99
N ARG A 287 -17.44 -11.35 -28.18
CA ARG A 287 -17.83 -12.38 -29.14
C ARG A 287 -16.59 -13.09 -29.70
N MET A 288 -16.74 -14.38 -29.96
CA MET A 288 -15.66 -15.16 -30.54
C MET A 288 -15.79 -15.16 -32.06
N PHE A 289 -14.88 -14.48 -32.75
CA PHE A 289 -14.79 -14.46 -34.20
C PHE A 289 -13.37 -14.82 -34.64
N GLY A 290 -13.22 -15.19 -35.92
CA GLY A 290 -11.88 -15.31 -36.49
C GLY A 290 -11.19 -13.95 -36.57
N TRP A 291 -9.92 -13.91 -36.94
CA TRP A 291 -9.18 -12.66 -37.06
C TRP A 291 -8.12 -12.74 -38.16
N VAL A 292 -7.63 -11.57 -38.57
CA VAL A 292 -6.49 -11.44 -39.46
C VAL A 292 -5.42 -10.61 -38.78
N CYS A 293 -4.20 -11.11 -38.74
CA CYS A 293 -3.04 -10.33 -38.31
C CYS A 293 -2.32 -9.76 -39.53
N GLU A 294 -1.68 -8.61 -39.35
CA GLU A 294 -0.87 -7.92 -40.33
C GLU A 294 0.49 -7.54 -39.74
N MET A 295 1.53 -7.68 -40.54
CA MET A 295 2.90 -7.28 -40.24
C MET A 295 3.47 -6.54 -41.44
N GLU A 296 3.95 -5.31 -41.24
CA GLU A 296 4.65 -4.55 -42.26
C GLU A 296 6.07 -5.12 -42.48
N LEU A 297 6.51 -5.16 -43.75
CA LEU A 297 7.84 -5.66 -44.12
C LEU A 297 8.98 -4.67 -43.84
N GLY A 298 8.69 -3.45 -43.40
CA GLY A 298 9.70 -2.46 -42.96
C GLY A 298 10.76 -2.11 -44.02
N ILE A 299 10.35 -2.02 -45.29
CA ILE A 299 11.20 -1.71 -46.44
C ILE A 299 11.37 -0.19 -46.60
#